data_AF-A0A1X7T568-F1
#
_entry.id   AF-A0A1X7T568-F1
#
_cell.length_a   1.000
_cell.length_b   1.000
_cell.length_c   1.000
_cell.angle_alpha   90.00
_cell.angle_beta   90.00
_cell.angle_gamma   90.00
#
_symmetry.space_group_name_H-M   'P 1'
#
loop_
_entity.id
_entity.type
_entity.pdbx_description
1 polymer ?
#
loop_
_entity_poly.entity_id
_entity_poly.type
_entity_poly.pdbx_seq_one_letter_code
_entity_poly.pdbx_strand_id
1 'polypeptide(L)'
;MERWELQQQCFKAFETKYHEEAVRLLHLQDPVVLRKDVPYLLRYSISNGWLDVTRELVTKYHFDPHKLYYRLYQYDDESCLYTAAKGNHIDIVEYLIKECRCDPMKTTTKYH
;
A
#
# COMPACT_ATOMS: atom_id res chain seq x y z
N MET A 1 -9.97 8.71 -22.15
CA MET A 1 -8.76 8.82 -21.32
C MET A 1 -7.91 7.59 -21.58
N GLU A 2 -6.62 7.75 -21.87
CA GLU A 2 -5.74 6.59 -22.08
C GLU A 2 -5.54 5.82 -20.77
N ARG A 3 -5.33 4.50 -20.84
CA ARG A 3 -5.20 3.62 -19.66
C ARG A 3 -4.09 4.08 -18.71
N TRP A 4 -2.97 4.54 -19.27
CA TRP A 4 -1.85 5.09 -18.50
C TRP A 4 -2.24 6.34 -17.71
N GLU A 5 -3.00 7.25 -18.33
CA GLU A 5 -3.46 8.48 -17.71
C GLU A 5 -4.36 8.22 -16.50
N LEU A 6 -5.27 7.24 -16.60
CA LEU A 6 -6.12 6.81 -15.48
C LEU A 6 -5.30 6.25 -14.30
N GLN A 7 -4.25 5.50 -14.58
CA GLN A 7 -3.37 4.95 -13.54
C GLN A 7 -2.58 6.06 -12.85
N GLN A 8 -2.09 7.05 -13.61
CA GLN A 8 -1.38 8.20 -13.05
C GLN A 8 -2.27 9.06 -12.17
N GLN A 9 -3.51 9.28 -12.58
CA GLN A 9 -4.50 9.99 -11.75
C GLN A 9 -4.79 9.21 -10.47
N CYS A 10 -5.00 7.89 -10.57
CA CYS A 10 -5.20 7.03 -9.41
C CYS A 10 -4.02 7.11 -8.44
N PHE A 11 -2.79 6.98 -8.95
CA PHE A 11 -1.57 7.11 -8.15
C PHE A 11 -1.50 8.47 -7.45
N LYS A 12 -1.75 9.55 -8.19
CA LYS A 12 -1.69 10.92 -7.68
C LYS A 12 -2.74 11.15 -6.58
N ALA A 13 -3.94 10.58 -6.70
CA ALA A 13 -4.97 10.68 -5.67
C ALA A 13 -4.54 10.04 -4.34
N PHE A 14 -3.82 8.90 -4.39
CA PHE A 14 -3.23 8.27 -3.21
C PHE A 14 -2.09 9.11 -2.61
N GLU A 15 -1.21 9.66 -3.45
CA GLU A 15 -0.09 10.49 -3.00
C GLU A 15 -0.56 11.79 -2.33
N THR A 16 -1.57 12.44 -2.91
CA THR A 16 -2.14 13.71 -2.43
C THR A 16 -3.21 13.53 -1.34
N LYS A 17 -3.51 12.29 -0.96
CA LYS A 17 -4.42 11.90 0.13
C LYS A 17 -5.89 12.28 -0.08
N TYR A 18 -6.37 12.33 -1.32
CA TYR A 18 -7.80 12.51 -1.60
C TYR A 18 -8.51 11.15 -1.61
N HIS A 19 -9.01 10.72 -0.46
CA HIS A 19 -9.60 9.38 -0.27
C HIS A 19 -10.75 9.08 -1.24
N GLU A 20 -11.75 9.96 -1.35
CA GLU A 20 -12.92 9.71 -2.22
C GLU A 20 -12.52 9.54 -3.69
N GLU A 21 -11.64 10.42 -4.18
CA GLU A 21 -11.15 10.37 -5.57
C GLU A 21 -10.28 9.14 -5.79
N ALA A 22 -9.44 8.79 -4.82
CA ALA A 22 -8.63 7.58 -4.84
C ALA A 22 -9.49 6.32 -4.95
N VAL A 23 -10.59 6.23 -4.19
CA VAL A 23 -11.53 5.10 -4.24
C VAL A 23 -12.24 5.05 -5.60
N ARG A 24 -12.78 6.18 -6.08
CA ARG A 24 -13.42 6.25 -7.40
C ARG A 24 -12.47 5.79 -8.51
N LEU A 25 -11.25 6.31 -8.53
CA LEU A 25 -10.25 6.00 -9.56
C LEU A 25 -9.74 4.56 -9.44
N LEU A 26 -9.61 4.01 -8.23
CA LEU A 26 -9.22 2.62 -7.97
C LEU A 26 -10.21 1.64 -8.61
N HIS A 27 -11.51 1.88 -8.45
CA HIS A 27 -12.57 1.03 -9.01
C HIS A 27 -12.68 1.08 -10.53
N LEU A 28 -12.01 2.03 -11.18
CA LEU A 28 -11.89 2.11 -12.64
C LEU A 28 -10.68 1.34 -13.19
N GLN A 29 -9.79 0.82 -12.32
CA GLN A 29 -8.56 0.15 -12.73
C GLN A 29 -8.75 -1.34 -13.00
N ASP A 30 -8.00 -1.87 -13.96
CA ASP A 30 -7.78 -3.31 -14.10
C ASP A 30 -6.85 -3.80 -12.97
N PRO A 31 -7.29 -4.76 -12.13
CA PRO A 31 -6.51 -5.21 -10.98
C PRO A 31 -5.14 -5.80 -11.30
N VAL A 32 -5.03 -6.59 -12.38
CA VAL A 32 -3.79 -7.26 -12.77
C VAL A 32 -2.75 -6.23 -13.18
N VAL A 33 -3.21 -5.23 -13.91
CA VAL A 33 -2.37 -4.17 -14.43
C VAL A 33 -1.95 -3.22 -13.31
N LEU A 34 -2.90 -2.78 -12.49
CA LEU A 34 -2.65 -1.79 -11.44
C LEU A 34 -1.52 -2.24 -10.50
N ARG A 35 -1.54 -3.51 -10.10
CA ARG A 35 -0.51 -4.11 -9.24
C ARG A 35 0.88 -4.10 -9.87
N LYS A 36 0.96 -4.28 -11.19
CA LYS A 36 2.23 -4.33 -11.93
C LYS A 36 2.82 -2.93 -12.10
N ASP A 37 1.99 -1.98 -12.51
CA ASP A 37 2.45 -0.65 -12.92
C ASP A 37 2.58 0.30 -11.72
N VAL A 38 1.82 0.08 -10.65
CA VAL A 38 1.75 0.97 -9.49
C VAL A 38 1.90 0.19 -8.16
N PRO A 39 3.04 -0.49 -7.94
CA PRO A 39 3.21 -1.42 -6.81
C PRO A 39 3.19 -0.75 -5.43
N TYR A 40 3.28 0.59 -5.36
CA TYR A 40 3.36 1.37 -4.13
C TYR A 40 1.99 1.77 -3.55
N LEU A 41 0.87 1.52 -4.25
CA LEU A 41 -0.47 1.94 -3.78
C LEU A 41 -0.81 1.39 -2.39
N LEU A 42 -0.45 0.14 -2.11
CA LEU A 42 -0.67 -0.45 -0.79
C LEU A 42 0.05 0.36 0.31
N ARG A 43 1.33 0.71 0.11
CA ARG A 43 2.08 1.55 1.04
C ARG A 43 1.41 2.92 1.25
N TYR A 44 0.91 3.55 0.19
CA TYR A 44 0.21 4.84 0.33
C TYR A 44 -1.10 4.72 1.10
N SER A 45 -1.93 3.71 0.82
CA SER A 45 -3.16 3.47 1.60
C SER A 45 -2.86 3.29 3.09
N ILE A 46 -1.81 2.54 3.41
CA ILE A 46 -1.36 2.32 4.78
C ILE A 46 -0.85 3.62 5.40
N SER A 47 0.04 4.34 4.71
CA SER A 47 0.59 5.61 5.20
C SER A 47 -0.49 6.68 5.43
N ASN A 48 -1.60 6.59 4.70
CA ASN A 48 -2.74 7.50 4.82
C ASN A 48 -3.78 7.06 5.85
N GLY A 49 -3.67 5.86 6.43
CA GLY A 49 -4.63 5.34 7.40
C GLY A 49 -5.94 4.83 6.77
N TRP A 50 -5.91 4.45 5.50
CA TRP A 50 -7.11 4.00 4.78
C TRP A 50 -7.28 2.48 4.89
N LEU A 51 -7.83 2.00 6.00
CA LEU A 51 -8.01 0.57 6.25
C LEU A 51 -8.93 -0.10 5.21
N ASP A 52 -10.00 0.58 4.80
CA ASP A 52 -10.92 0.13 3.77
C ASP A 52 -10.21 -0.15 2.43
N VAL A 53 -9.42 0.82 1.97
CA VAL A 53 -8.63 0.72 0.75
C VAL A 53 -7.51 -0.32 0.91
N THR A 54 -6.86 -0.37 2.06
CA THR A 54 -5.80 -1.36 2.35
C THR A 54 -6.35 -2.78 2.23
N ARG A 55 -7.52 -3.05 2.83
CA ARG A 55 -8.21 -4.34 2.72
C ARG A 55 -8.56 -4.67 1.29
N GLU A 56 -9.13 -3.72 0.56
CA GLU A 56 -9.50 -3.91 -0.84
C GLU A 56 -8.28 -4.22 -1.73
N LEU A 57 -7.18 -3.50 -1.56
CA LEU A 57 -5.94 -3.72 -2.30
C LEU A 57 -5.34 -5.11 -2.05
N VAL A 58 -5.39 -5.60 -0.81
CA VAL A 58 -4.89 -6.95 -0.48
C VAL A 58 -5.84 -8.04 -1.00
N THR A 59 -7.15 -7.87 -0.83
CA THR A 59 -8.13 -8.94 -1.10
C THR A 59 -8.56 -9.02 -2.56
N LYS A 60 -8.91 -7.89 -3.18
CA LYS A 60 -9.41 -7.84 -4.58
C LYS A 60 -8.30 -7.61 -5.60
N TYR A 61 -7.33 -6.77 -5.26
CA TYR A 61 -6.23 -6.42 -6.16
C TYR A 61 -4.98 -7.28 -5.93
N HIS A 62 -5.01 -8.17 -4.92
CA HIS A 62 -3.96 -9.14 -4.62
C HIS A 62 -2.57 -8.50 -4.50
N PHE A 63 -2.50 -7.32 -3.87
CA PHE A 63 -1.24 -6.74 -3.41
C PHE A 63 -0.71 -7.58 -2.24
N ASP A 64 0.61 -7.77 -2.20
CA ASP A 64 1.27 -8.53 -1.13
C ASP A 64 1.55 -7.63 0.09
N PRO A 65 0.91 -7.87 1.25
CA PRO A 65 1.15 -7.11 2.48
C PRO A 65 2.50 -7.44 3.14
N HIS A 66 3.18 -8.51 2.73
CA HIS A 66 4.51 -8.89 3.22
C HIS A 66 5.64 -8.23 2.44
N LYS A 67 5.28 -7.51 1.37
CA LYS A 67 6.22 -6.82 0.50
C LYS A 67 6.99 -5.76 1.27
N LEU A 68 8.28 -5.72 0.97
CA LEU A 68 9.22 -4.74 1.44
C LEU A 68 9.41 -3.68 0.36
N TYR A 69 9.37 -2.41 0.75
CA TYR A 69 9.53 -1.27 -0.15
C TYR A 69 10.87 -0.60 0.11
N TYR A 70 11.71 -0.50 -0.92
CA TYR A 70 12.99 0.17 -0.80
C TYR A 70 12.81 1.61 -0.34
N ARG A 71 13.56 2.00 0.70
CA ARG A 71 13.56 3.37 1.20
C ARG A 71 14.74 4.12 0.59
N LEU A 72 14.45 5.16 -0.19
CA LEU A 72 15.48 6.05 -0.69
C LEU A 72 16.25 6.65 0.50
N TYR A 73 17.58 6.59 0.43
CA TYR A 73 18.52 7.09 1.45
C TYR A 73 18.63 6.29 2.75
N GLN A 74 18.06 5.08 2.84
CA GLN A 74 18.29 4.17 3.97
C GLN A 74 18.70 2.79 3.45
N TYR A 75 19.51 2.07 4.23
CA TYR A 75 19.98 0.72 3.89
C TYR A 75 18.98 -0.38 4.30
N ASP A 76 17.80 0.01 4.78
CA ASP A 76 16.71 -0.88 5.13
C ASP A 76 15.56 -0.78 4.12
N ASP A 77 14.85 -1.88 3.93
CA ASP A 77 13.55 -1.80 3.30
C ASP A 77 12.50 -1.35 4.34
N GLU A 78 11.34 -0.90 3.89
CA GLU A 78 10.21 -0.56 4.74
C GLU A 78 9.09 -1.59 4.56
N SER A 79 8.65 -2.21 5.67
CA SER A 79 7.52 -3.13 5.67
C SER A 79 6.19 -2.37 5.82
N CYS A 80 5.10 -2.98 5.35
CA CYS A 80 3.74 -2.47 5.57
C CYS A 80 3.45 -2.22 7.06
N LEU A 81 3.92 -3.11 7.94
CA LEU A 81 3.76 -2.97 9.39
C LEU A 81 4.50 -1.76 9.95
N TYR A 82 5.74 -1.53 9.52
CA TYR A 82 6.49 -0.35 9.94
C TYR A 82 5.76 0.94 9.51
N THR A 83 5.28 1.00 8.25
CA THR A 83 4.55 2.17 7.76
C THR A 83 3.28 2.43 8.58
N ALA A 84 2.50 1.40 8.87
CA ALA A 84 1.29 1.50 9.69
C ALA A 84 1.60 1.99 11.12
N ALA A 85 2.59 1.38 11.77
CA ALA A 85 2.99 1.72 13.13
C ALA A 85 3.56 3.15 13.23
N LYS A 86 4.41 3.56 12.28
CA LYS A 86 4.95 4.92 12.20
C LYS A 86 3.86 5.99 12.03
N GLY A 87 2.80 5.65 11.29
CA GLY A 87 1.63 6.52 11.09
C GLY A 87 0.62 6.50 12.24
N ASN A 88 0.83 5.68 13.27
CA ASN A 88 -0.13 5.42 14.35
C ASN A 88 -1.50 4.88 13.86
N HIS A 89 -1.49 4.10 12.77
CA HIS A 89 -2.69 3.49 12.19
C HIS A 89 -2.94 2.12 12.82
N ILE A 90 -3.42 2.13 14.08
CA ILE A 90 -3.54 0.94 14.94
C ILE A 90 -4.45 -0.14 14.33
N ASP A 91 -5.53 0.29 13.69
CA ASP A 91 -6.48 -0.56 13.00
C ASP A 91 -5.85 -1.31 11.80
N ILE A 92 -4.97 -0.64 11.06
CA ILE A 92 -4.19 -1.26 9.99
C ILE A 92 -3.12 -2.19 10.55
N VAL A 93 -2.45 -1.83 11.66
CA VAL A 93 -1.50 -2.74 12.33
C VAL A 93 -2.21 -4.03 12.76
N GLU A 94 -3.38 -3.90 13.37
CA GLU A 94 -4.20 -5.05 13.79
C GLU A 94 -4.59 -5.92 12.60
N TYR A 95 -5.06 -5.32 11.51
CA TYR A 95 -5.38 -6.01 10.26
C TYR A 95 -4.17 -6.78 9.71
N LEU A 96 -3.02 -6.12 9.61
CA LEU A 96 -1.81 -6.74 9.06
C LEU A 96 -1.34 -7.94 9.90
N ILE A 97 -1.41 -7.87 11.24
CA ILE A 97 -0.98 -8.98 12.10
C ILE A 97 -2.02 -10.11 12.14
N LYS A 98 -3.29 -9.78 12.38
CA LYS A 98 -4.32 -10.78 12.66
C LYS A 98 -4.86 -11.44 11.39
N GLU A 99 -5.09 -10.65 10.34
CA GLU A 99 -5.72 -11.12 9.12
C GLU A 99 -4.67 -11.45 8.06
N CYS A 100 -3.69 -10.57 7.82
CA CYS A 100 -2.64 -10.82 6.82
C CYS A 100 -1.50 -11.71 7.32
N ARG A 101 -1.42 -11.98 8.62
CA ARG A 101 -0.33 -12.77 9.26
C ARG A 101 1.07 -12.19 9.04
N CYS A 102 1.17 -10.88 8.88
CA CYS A 102 2.46 -10.21 8.82
C CYS A 102 3.18 -10.33 10.18
N ASP A 103 4.45 -10.72 10.14
CA ASP A 103 5.28 -10.88 11.34
C ASP A 103 5.74 -9.50 11.88
N PRO A 104 5.32 -9.11 13.10
CA PRO A 104 5.74 -7.85 13.73
C PRO A 104 7.22 -7.80 14.09
N MET A 105 7.90 -8.94 14.17
CA MET A 105 9.33 -9.05 14.46
C MET A 105 10.17 -9.13 13.18
N LYS A 106 9.54 -9.04 11.99
CA LYS A 106 10.26 -9.11 10.72
C LYS A 106 11.23 -7.94 10.59
N THR A 107 12.52 -8.24 10.65
CA THR A 107 13.59 -7.27 10.43
C THR A 107 13.64 -6.86 8.97
N THR A 108 13.79 -5.56 8.71
CA THR A 108 13.83 -5.01 7.35
C THR A 108 15.24 -4.62 6.89
N THR A 109 16.25 -4.87 7.72
CA THR A 109 17.66 -4.66 7.41
C THR A 109 18.21 -5.77 6.50
N LYS A 110 18.84 -5.37 5.40
CA LYS A 110 19.70 -6.26 4.62
C LYS A 110 21.12 -6.12 5.14
N TYR A 111 21.54 -7.00 6.04
CA TYR A 111 22.97 -7.21 6.23
C TYR A 111 23.46 -8.08 5.07
N HIS A 112 24.10 -7.45 4.08
CA HIS A 112 24.97 -8.12 3.12
C HIS A 112 26.40 -7.67 3.38
#